data_AF-A0A532ET79-F1
#
_entry.id   AF-A0A532ET79-F1
#
_cell.length_a   1.000
_cell.length_b   1.000
_cell.length_c   1.000
_cell.angle_alpha   90.00
_cell.angle_beta   90.00
_cell.angle_gamma   90.00
#
_symmetry.space_group_name_H-M   'P 1'
#
loop_
_entity.id
_entity.type
_entity.pdbx_description
1 polymer ?
#
loop_
_entity_poly.entity_id
_entity_poly.type
_entity_poly.pdbx_seq_one_letter_code
_entity_poly.pdbx_strand_id
1 'polypeptide(L)' 'MSIKELEAEALKLDPKSRARLAGKLLESLENLSEEENARLWAEEAQRRDVEMDAHPDSGDSAKDVFREARAKLK' A
#
# COMPACT_ATOMS: atom_id res chain seq x y z
N MET A 1 2.61 0.62 23.73
CA MET A 1 2.84 -0.29 22.60
C MET A 1 3.01 0.57 21.36
N SER A 2 4.14 0.46 20.67
CA SER A 2 4.45 1.17 19.43
C SER A 2 3.81 0.47 18.22
N ILE A 3 3.70 1.17 17.09
CA ILE A 3 3.24 0.57 15.82
C ILE A 3 4.10 -0.63 15.44
N LYS A 4 5.43 -0.51 15.59
CA LYS A 4 6.37 -1.59 15.31
C LYS A 4 6.14 -2.83 16.18
N GLU A 5 5.77 -2.64 17.45
CA GLU A 5 5.41 -3.75 18.33
C GLU A 5 4.08 -4.39 17.89
N LEU A 6 3.07 -3.58 17.55
CA LEU A 6 1.77 -4.07 17.05
C LEU A 6 1.92 -4.87 15.74
N GLU A 7 2.72 -4.40 14.80
CA GLU A 7 3.04 -5.10 13.56
C GLU A 7 3.72 -6.45 13.84
N ALA A 8 4.71 -6.46 14.73
CA ALA A 8 5.40 -7.68 15.12
C ALA A 8 4.46 -8.71 15.76
N GLU A 9 3.55 -8.29 16.63
CA GLU A 9 2.54 -9.19 17.22
C GLU A 9 1.51 -9.66 16.17
N ALA A 10 1.04 -8.77 15.29
CA ALA A 10 0.11 -9.13 14.21
C ALA A 10 0.71 -10.15 13.24
N LEU A 11 2.02 -10.07 12.97
CA LEU A 11 2.72 -11.03 12.12
C LEU A 11 2.87 -12.42 12.75
N LYS A 12 2.77 -12.56 14.08
CA LYS A 12 2.77 -13.86 14.77
C LYS A 12 1.44 -14.63 14.63
N LEU A 13 0.37 -13.96 14.24
CA LEU A 13 -0.92 -14.61 14.01
C LEU A 13 -0.82 -15.63 12.86
N ASP A 14 -1.62 -16.71 12.95
CA ASP A 14 -1.78 -17.63 11.84
C ASP A 14 -2.36 -16.91 10.61
N PRO A 15 -2.16 -17.43 9.38
CA PRO A 15 -2.58 -16.74 8.16
C PRO A 15 -4.06 -16.33 8.13
N LYS A 16 -4.97 -17.14 8.71
CA LYS A 16 -6.41 -16.87 8.71
C LYS A 16 -6.73 -15.73 9.68
N SER A 17 -6.18 -15.75 10.88
CA SER A 17 -6.37 -14.69 11.87
C SER A 17 -5.77 -13.37 11.41
N ARG A 18 -4.58 -13.40 10.79
CA ARG A 18 -3.94 -12.22 10.21
C ARG A 18 -4.76 -11.62 9.08
N ALA A 19 -5.28 -12.44 8.16
CA ALA A 19 -6.17 -11.96 7.09
C ALA A 19 -7.45 -11.30 7.65
N ARG A 20 -8.03 -11.88 8.71
CA ARG A 20 -9.20 -11.29 9.39
C ARG A 20 -8.88 -9.95 10.04
N LEU A 21 -7.72 -9.82 10.68
CA LEU A 21 -7.26 -8.56 11.25
C LEU A 21 -7.04 -7.50 10.15
N ALA A 22 -6.38 -7.87 9.05
CA ALA A 22 -6.18 -6.99 7.91
C ALA A 22 -7.52 -6.48 7.35
N GLY A 23 -8.52 -7.35 7.18
CA GLY A 23 -9.86 -6.96 6.76
C GLY A 23 -10.51 -5.92 7.68
N LYS A 24 -10.45 -6.12 9.01
CA LYS A 24 -10.98 -5.15 9.98
C LYS A 24 -10.28 -3.80 9.93
N LEU A 25 -8.96 -3.81 9.73
CA LEU A 25 -8.18 -2.57 9.58
C LEU A 25 -8.60 -1.84 8.31
N LEU A 26 -8.78 -2.55 7.19
CA LEU A 26 -9.27 -1.94 5.95
C LEU A 26 -10.68 -1.37 6.11
N GLU A 27 -11.62 -2.14 6.68
CA GLU A 27 -12.99 -1.67 6.97
C GLU A 27 -12.99 -0.41 7.86
N SER A 28 -12.02 -0.26 8.76
CA SER A 28 -11.92 0.95 9.60
C SER A 28 -11.56 2.20 8.79
N LEU A 29 -10.86 2.06 7.65
CA LEU A 29 -10.48 3.17 6.78
C LEU A 29 -11.62 3.63 5.86
N GLU A 30 -12.63 2.79 5.63
CA GLU A 30 -13.81 3.15 4.82
C GLU A 30 -14.71 4.19 5.50
N ASN A 31 -14.54 4.42 6.80
CA ASN A 31 -15.34 5.38 7.58
C ASN A 31 -14.67 6.76 7.74
N LEU A 32 -13.54 7.00 7.06
CA LEU A 32 -12.85 8.29 7.09
C LEU A 32 -13.65 9.37 6.34
N SER A 33 -13.54 10.62 6.77
CA SER A 33 -14.11 11.74 5.99
C SER A 33 -13.35 11.92 4.68
N GLU A 34 -13.96 12.55 3.68
CA GLU A 34 -13.30 12.84 2.40
C GLU A 34 -12.03 13.67 2.58
N GLU A 35 -12.04 14.63 3.50
CA GLU A 35 -10.89 15.49 3.80
C GLU A 35 -9.74 14.71 4.44
N GLU A 36 -10.05 13.82 5.39
CA GLU A 36 -9.05 12.96 6.02
C GLU A 36 -8.46 11.95 5.03
N ASN A 37 -9.32 11.37 4.19
CA ASN A 37 -8.91 10.45 3.13
C ASN A 37 -7.97 11.16 2.14
N ALA A 38 -8.35 12.35 1.65
CA ALA A 38 -7.52 13.14 0.75
C ALA A 38 -6.15 13.51 1.37
N ARG A 39 -6.12 13.89 2.66
CA ARG A 39 -4.88 14.18 3.38
C ARG A 39 -3.96 12.95 3.41
N LEU A 40 -4.48 11.79 3.82
CA LEU A 40 -3.70 10.56 3.93
C LEU A 40 -3.16 10.08 2.58
N TRP A 41 -3.94 10.21 1.49
CA TRP A 41 -3.44 9.89 0.15
C TRP A 41 -2.35 10.85 -0.33
N ALA A 42 -2.46 12.15 -0.02
CA ALA A 42 -1.42 13.11 -0.36
C ALA A 42 -0.11 12.79 0.36
N GLU A 43 -0.17 12.46 1.65
CA GLU A 43 0.99 12.03 2.44
C GLU A 43 1.62 10.74 1.89
N GLU A 44 0.80 9.74 1.55
CA GLU A 44 1.29 8.48 0.97
C GLU A 44 1.87 8.67 -0.43
N ALA A 45 1.28 9.53 -1.26
CA ALA A 45 1.81 9.87 -2.57
C ALA A 45 3.19 10.51 -2.45
N GLN A 46 3.37 11.47 -1.54
CA GLN A 46 4.67 12.09 -1.28
C GLN A 46 5.69 11.08 -0.75
N ARG A 47 5.29 10.18 0.17
CA ARG A 47 6.18 9.13 0.69
C ARG A 47 6.68 8.22 -0.43
N ARG A 48 5.78 7.79 -1.33
CA ARG A 48 6.12 6.94 -2.47
C ARG A 48 6.98 7.63 -3.51
N ASP A 49 6.73 8.92 -3.77
CA ASP A 49 7.56 9.73 -4.67
C ASP A 49 9.02 9.77 -4.20
N VAL A 50 9.23 10.08 -2.91
CA VAL A 50 10.56 10.05 -2.27
C VAL A 50 11.20 8.65 -2.32
N GLU A 51 10.40 7.59 -2.12
CA GLU A 51 10.89 6.21 -2.18
C GLU A 51 11.34 5.81 -3.59
N MET A 52 10.62 6.25 -4.63
CA MET A 52 11.00 6.02 -6.04
C MET A 52 12.29 6.75 -6.40
N ASP A 53 12.43 8.01 -5.97
CA ASP A 53 13.66 8.78 -6.18
C ASP A 53 14.87 8.13 -5.48
N ALA A 54 14.65 7.54 -4.31
CA ALA A 54 15.69 6.83 -3.57
C ALA A 54 16.08 5.48 -4.18
N HIS A 55 15.20 4.87 -4.99
CA HIS A 55 15.42 3.56 -5.62
C HIS A 55 15.08 3.59 -7.12
N PRO A 56 15.90 4.26 -7.96
CA PRO A 56 15.61 4.44 -9.39
C PRO A 56 15.46 3.12 -10.16
N ASP A 57 16.11 2.05 -9.70
CA ASP A 57 16.07 0.72 -10.33
C ASP A 57 14.85 -0.12 -9.90
N SER A 58 14.01 0.39 -8.98
CA SER A 58 12.81 -0.31 -8.51
C SER A 58 11.61 -0.19 -9.45
N GLY A 59 11.65 0.76 -10.40
CA GLY A 59 10.60 1.01 -11.36
C GLY A 59 10.79 0.27 -12.69
N ASP A 60 9.69 -0.14 -13.32
CA ASP A 60 9.70 -0.61 -14.70
C ASP A 60 9.71 0.56 -15.68
N SER A 61 10.41 0.39 -16.81
CA SER A 61 10.42 1.41 -17.85
C SER A 61 9.01 1.58 -18.44
N ALA A 62 8.59 2.83 -18.68
CA ALA A 62 7.29 3.11 -19.30
C ALA A 62 7.07 2.32 -20.61
N LYS A 63 8.15 2.13 -21.39
CA LYS A 63 8.13 1.35 -22.63
C LYS A 63 7.74 -0.12 -22.38
N ASP A 64 8.32 -0.75 -21.37
CA ASP A 64 8.05 -2.15 -21.04
C ASP A 64 6.65 -2.32 -20.48
N VAL A 65 6.23 -1.42 -19.58
CA VAL A 65 4.86 -1.38 -19.04
C VAL A 65 3.82 -1.25 -20.15
N PHE A 66 3.99 -0.32 -21.08
CA PHE A 66 3.05 -0.14 -22.20
C PHE A 66 3.03 -1.34 -23.17
N ARG A 67 4.19 -1.97 -23.40
CA ARG A 67 4.27 -3.19 -24.22
C ARG A 67 3.44 -4.31 -23.61
N GLU A 68 3.60 -4.55 -22.31
CA GLU A 68 2.88 -5.62 -21.59
C GLU A 68 1.38 -5.36 -21.48
N ALA A 69 0.98 -4.13 -21.15
CA ALA A 69 -0.43 -3.77 -21.06
C ALA A 69 -1.16 -4.01 -22.39
N ARG A 70 -0.55 -3.62 -23.51
CA ARG A 70 -1.12 -3.84 -24.85
C ARG A 70 -1.19 -5.32 -25.25
N ALA A 71 -0.22 -6.12 -24.82
CA ALA A 71 -0.20 -7.55 -25.11
C ALA A 71 -1.39 -8.30 -24.46
N LYS A 72 -1.89 -7.80 -23.32
CA LYS A 72 -3.03 -8.37 -22.58
C LYS A 72 -4.41 -7.98 -23.14
N LEU A 73 -4.49 -7.05 -24.10
CA LEU A 73 -5.75 -6.62 -24.73
C LEU A 73 -6.22 -7.52 -25.88
N LYS A 74 -5.65 -8.72 -26.02
CA LYS A 74 -5.98 -9.69 -27.07
C LYS A 74 -6.91 -10.78 -26.56
#